data_AF-A0A9W9YSE1-F1
#
_entry.id   AF-A0A9W9YSE1-F1
#
_cell.length_a   1.000
_cell.length_b   1.000
_cell.length_c   1.000
_cell.angle_alpha   90.00
_cell.angle_beta   90.00
_cell.angle_gamma   90.00
#
_symmetry.space_group_name_H-M   'P 1'
#
loop_
_entity.id
_entity.type
_entity.pdbx_description
1 polymer ?
#
loop_
_entity_poly.entity_id
_entity_poly.type
_entity_poly.pdbx_seq_one_letter_code
_entity_poly.pdbx_strand_id
1 'polypeptide(L)'
;MSVVYEKACEKKLIVTMSVRSGQMVNNKPEEKVKMSDNGVLATGSRNLCDDMWGASKDESTCGFDRDAEGDKIWDSQGFCCWCSEQDKWRGSFDDTTAFSRAGLACKVFAKAQAAAHCMKYDDLWYTVNELGRWEMEFGIHVKPMTK
;
A
#
# COMPACT_ATOMS: atom_id res chain seq x y z
N MET A 1 5.56 66.00 -32.85
CA MET A 1 5.25 64.56 -32.90
C MET A 1 6.10 63.92 -31.81
N SER A 2 5.53 63.75 -30.63
CA SER A 2 6.31 63.42 -29.41
C SER A 2 5.92 62.02 -28.98
N VAL A 3 6.84 61.07 -29.14
CA VAL A 3 6.70 59.69 -28.66
C VAL A 3 7.18 59.69 -27.20
N VAL A 4 6.28 59.43 -26.26
CA VAL A 4 6.61 59.30 -24.83
C VAL A 4 6.55 57.83 -24.46
N TYR A 5 7.68 57.30 -23.99
CA TYR A 5 7.80 55.92 -23.51
C TYR A 5 7.22 55.83 -22.09
N GLU A 6 6.11 55.11 -21.94
CA GLU A 6 5.51 54.85 -20.63
C GLU A 6 6.10 53.56 -20.04
N LYS A 7 6.59 53.64 -18.80
CA LYS A 7 7.27 52.53 -18.10
C LYS A 7 6.23 51.44 -17.81
N ALA A 8 6.37 50.27 -18.44
CA ALA A 8 5.46 49.15 -18.25
C ALA A 8 5.42 48.73 -16.76
N CYS A 9 4.22 48.69 -16.18
CA CYS A 9 3.99 48.18 -14.82
C CYS A 9 4.49 46.72 -14.73
N GLU A 10 5.15 46.34 -13.63
CA GLU A 10 5.62 44.97 -13.39
C GLU A 10 4.46 43.97 -13.55
N LYS A 11 4.51 43.17 -14.60
CA LYS A 11 3.53 42.11 -14.84
C LYS A 11 3.86 40.93 -13.94
N LYS A 12 3.08 40.70 -12.89
CA LYS A 12 3.13 39.44 -12.15
C LYS A 12 2.28 38.42 -12.90
N LEU A 13 2.92 37.60 -13.73
CA LEU A 13 2.27 36.46 -14.36
C LEU A 13 2.07 35.39 -13.28
N ILE A 14 0.83 35.07 -12.96
CA ILE A 14 0.50 33.95 -12.08
C ILE A 14 -0.13 32.88 -12.96
N VAL A 15 0.52 31.71 -12.98
CA VAL A 15 -0.04 30.51 -13.59
C VAL A 15 -0.67 29.72 -12.47
N THR A 16 -2.00 29.60 -12.50
CA THR A 16 -2.76 28.76 -11.57
C THR A 16 -3.11 27.44 -12.25
N MET A 17 -3.23 26.38 -11.45
CA MET A 17 -3.75 25.09 -11.90
C MET A 17 -4.93 24.73 -11.01
N SER A 18 -6.02 24.26 -11.62
CA SER A 18 -7.12 23.69 -10.85
C SER A 18 -6.67 22.36 -10.23
N VAL A 19 -7.00 22.13 -8.96
CA VAL A 19 -6.70 20.88 -8.26
C VAL A 19 -8.02 20.14 -8.07
N ARG A 20 -8.13 18.91 -8.59
CA ARG A 20 -9.29 18.04 -8.37
C ARG A 20 -9.04 17.10 -7.19
N SER A 21 -10.12 16.71 -6.51
CA SER A 21 -10.08 15.84 -5.33
C SER A 21 -9.20 14.62 -5.55
N GLY A 22 -8.19 14.47 -4.70
CA GLY A 22 -7.23 13.38 -4.77
C GLY A 22 -7.63 12.11 -4.02
N GLN A 23 -6.99 11.01 -4.38
CA GLN A 23 -7.03 9.76 -3.63
C GLN A 23 -5.88 9.73 -2.61
N MET A 24 -6.09 9.05 -1.48
CA MET A 24 -5.05 8.82 -0.48
C MET A 24 -4.23 7.58 -0.85
N VAL A 25 -2.91 7.71 -0.85
CA VAL A 25 -1.97 6.60 -1.09
C VAL A 25 -0.98 6.49 0.06
N ASN A 26 -0.61 5.26 0.42
CA ASN A 26 0.35 5.05 1.50
C ASN A 26 1.79 5.26 1.01
N ASN A 27 2.63 5.88 1.86
CA ASN A 27 4.04 6.11 1.56
C ASN A 27 4.80 4.81 1.28
N LYS A 28 4.54 3.77 2.08
CA LYS A 28 5.27 2.51 2.01
C LYS A 28 4.40 1.35 2.52
N PRO A 29 3.60 0.73 1.64
CA PRO A 29 2.96 -0.52 1.99
C PRO A 29 4.04 -1.60 2.19
N GLU A 30 3.98 -2.28 3.33
CA GLU A 30 4.95 -3.30 3.72
C GLU A 30 4.26 -4.65 3.94
N GLU A 31 4.96 -5.72 3.58
CA GLU A 31 4.53 -7.09 3.86
C GLU A 31 5.12 -7.53 5.21
N LYS A 32 4.26 -7.80 6.19
CA LYS A 32 4.64 -8.44 7.45
C LYS A 32 4.37 -9.94 7.37
N VAL A 33 5.44 -10.71 7.50
CA VAL A 33 5.38 -12.17 7.54
C VAL A 33 5.25 -12.63 8.99
N LYS A 34 4.16 -13.32 9.32
CA LYS A 34 3.96 -13.98 10.62
C LYS A 34 4.16 -15.47 10.46
N MET A 35 5.27 -16.00 10.94
CA MET A 35 5.52 -17.45 10.93
C MET A 35 4.78 -18.12 12.07
N SER A 36 4.25 -19.32 11.82
CA SER A 36 3.61 -20.14 12.83
C SER A 36 4.55 -21.23 13.33
N ASP A 37 4.89 -21.17 14.61
CA ASP A 37 5.86 -22.05 15.26
C ASP A 37 5.20 -23.15 16.13
N ASN A 38 3.87 -23.26 16.09
CA ASN A 38 3.09 -24.08 17.01
C ASN A 38 2.92 -25.55 16.59
N GLY A 39 3.51 -25.96 15.45
CA GLY A 39 3.43 -27.35 14.95
C GLY A 39 4.73 -28.12 15.15
N VAL A 40 4.73 -29.14 16.03
CA VAL A 40 5.86 -30.08 16.21
C VAL A 40 5.78 -31.28 15.25
N LEU A 41 4.61 -31.53 14.66
CA LEU A 41 4.33 -32.66 13.77
C LEU A 41 3.90 -32.16 12.38
N ALA A 42 4.40 -32.82 11.33
CA ALA A 42 4.11 -32.52 9.93
C ALA A 42 2.63 -32.61 9.52
N THR A 43 1.77 -33.19 10.34
CA THR A 43 0.35 -33.36 10.03
C THR A 43 -0.40 -32.08 10.39
N GLY A 44 -0.84 -31.31 9.39
CA GLY A 44 -1.76 -30.19 9.61
C GLY A 44 -1.16 -28.79 9.59
N SER A 45 -0.07 -28.52 8.86
CA SER A 45 0.46 -27.13 8.72
C SER A 45 -0.55 -26.14 8.14
N ARG A 46 -1.58 -26.62 7.46
CA ARG A 46 -2.69 -25.78 7.02
C ARG A 46 -3.48 -25.19 8.19
N ASN A 47 -3.58 -25.89 9.32
CA ASN A 47 -4.30 -25.43 10.51
C ASN A 47 -3.47 -24.46 11.36
N LEU A 48 -2.23 -24.17 10.96
CA LEU A 48 -1.32 -23.27 11.68
C LEU A 48 -1.49 -21.79 11.27
N CYS A 49 -2.28 -21.52 10.22
CA CYS A 49 -2.52 -20.20 9.67
C CYS A 49 -3.96 -20.15 9.14
N ASP A 50 -4.67 -19.07 9.42
CA ASP A 50 -6.05 -18.83 8.97
C ASP A 50 -6.13 -17.54 8.16
N ASP A 51 -6.54 -17.67 6.90
CA ASP A 51 -6.83 -16.61 5.93
C ASP A 51 -8.29 -16.65 5.43
N MET A 52 -9.17 -17.41 6.09
CA MET A 52 -10.56 -17.56 5.66
C MET A 52 -11.38 -16.31 5.96
N TRP A 53 -12.14 -15.84 4.96
CA TRP A 53 -13.10 -14.74 5.13
C TRP A 53 -14.14 -15.00 6.24
N GLY A 54 -14.51 -16.28 6.43
CA GLY A 54 -15.52 -16.73 7.39
C GLY A 54 -15.03 -16.84 8.83
N ALA A 55 -13.73 -16.60 9.10
CA ALA A 55 -13.19 -16.57 10.45
C ALA A 55 -13.96 -15.56 11.31
N SER A 56 -14.24 -15.91 12.57
CA SER A 56 -14.95 -14.99 13.46
C SER A 56 -14.06 -13.76 13.74
N LYS A 57 -14.68 -12.64 14.14
CA LYS A 57 -14.03 -11.31 14.21
C LYS A 57 -12.70 -11.44 14.97
N ASP A 58 -11.58 -11.36 14.24
CA ASP A 58 -10.19 -11.37 14.72
C ASP A 58 -9.47 -12.74 14.81
N GLU A 59 -10.06 -13.83 14.30
CA GLU A 59 -9.40 -15.14 14.24
C GLU A 59 -8.45 -15.32 13.04
N SER A 60 -8.52 -14.47 12.02
CA SER A 60 -7.54 -14.52 10.92
C SER A 60 -6.15 -14.13 11.42
N THR A 61 -5.12 -14.80 10.92
CA THR A 61 -3.74 -14.65 11.45
C THR A 61 -3.20 -13.22 11.28
N CYS A 62 -3.69 -12.51 10.26
CA CYS A 62 -3.35 -11.10 9.99
C CYS A 62 -4.33 -10.08 10.59
N GLY A 63 -5.51 -10.52 11.03
CA GLY A 63 -6.66 -9.66 11.32
C GLY A 63 -7.37 -9.18 10.04
N PHE A 64 -8.50 -8.49 10.21
CA PHE A 64 -9.19 -7.81 9.10
C PHE A 64 -9.08 -6.30 9.30
N ASP A 65 -8.79 -5.57 8.23
CA ASP A 65 -8.97 -4.12 8.22
C ASP A 65 -10.46 -3.80 8.08
N ARG A 66 -10.87 -2.66 8.63
CA ARG A 66 -12.27 -2.21 8.64
C ARG A 66 -12.43 -0.85 8.02
N ASP A 67 -13.53 -0.64 7.34
CA ASP A 67 -13.91 0.68 6.84
C ASP A 67 -14.46 1.58 7.96
N ALA A 68 -14.89 2.79 7.60
CA ALA A 68 -15.39 3.77 8.55
C ALA A 68 -16.70 3.33 9.22
N GLU A 69 -17.46 2.47 8.55
CA GLU A 69 -18.71 1.86 9.01
C GLU A 69 -18.45 0.65 9.94
N GLY A 70 -17.21 0.17 9.99
CA GLY A 70 -16.78 -0.96 10.81
C GLY A 70 -16.95 -2.31 10.12
N ASP A 71 -17.29 -2.33 8.84
CA ASP A 71 -17.39 -3.53 8.01
C ASP A 71 -16.00 -4.01 7.58
N LYS A 72 -15.88 -5.31 7.34
CA LYS A 72 -14.61 -5.92 6.95
C LYS A 72 -14.25 -5.49 5.53
N ILE A 73 -13.02 -5.01 5.33
CA ILE A 73 -12.49 -4.74 4.00
C ILE A 73 -12.12 -6.06 3.35
N TRP A 74 -12.63 -6.28 2.13
CA TRP A 74 -12.34 -7.47 1.34
C TRP A 74 -10.84 -7.65 1.08
N ASP A 75 -10.35 -8.88 1.19
CA ASP A 75 -8.93 -9.28 1.02
C ASP A 75 -7.91 -8.63 1.98
N SER A 76 -8.37 -7.90 3.01
CA SER A 76 -7.47 -7.31 4.02
C SER A 76 -6.82 -8.36 4.96
N GLN A 77 -7.36 -9.59 5.00
CA GLN A 77 -6.83 -10.67 5.83
C GLN A 77 -5.51 -11.26 5.34
N GLY A 78 -5.00 -10.80 4.21
CA GLY A 78 -3.80 -11.37 3.60
C GLY A 78 -4.02 -12.81 3.16
N PHE A 79 -2.94 -13.59 3.13
CA PHE A 79 -2.99 -14.99 2.72
C PHE A 79 -2.02 -15.86 3.50
N CYS A 80 -2.34 -17.14 3.61
CA CYS A 80 -1.50 -18.15 4.24
C CYS A 80 -0.69 -18.91 3.20
N CYS A 81 0.57 -19.16 3.52
CA CYS A 81 1.43 -20.12 2.83
C CYS A 81 1.82 -21.22 3.81
N TRP A 82 1.82 -22.46 3.36
CA TRP A 82 2.23 -23.60 4.17
C TRP A 82 2.99 -24.59 3.30
N CYS A 83 3.87 -25.36 3.93
CA CYS A 83 4.55 -26.46 3.26
C CYS A 83 3.54 -27.57 2.96
N SER A 84 3.45 -27.99 1.70
CA SER A 84 2.71 -29.20 1.35
C SER A 84 3.43 -30.43 1.93
N GLU A 85 2.75 -31.57 2.02
CA GLU A 85 3.40 -32.81 2.47
C GLU A 85 4.56 -33.19 1.55
N GLN A 86 4.41 -32.97 0.24
CA GLN A 86 5.47 -33.23 -0.75
C GLN A 86 6.70 -32.36 -0.49
N ASP A 87 6.51 -31.06 -0.19
CA ASP A 87 7.62 -30.15 0.11
C ASP A 87 8.36 -30.57 1.38
N LYS A 88 7.64 -31.07 2.38
CA LYS A 88 8.23 -31.58 3.63
C LYS A 88 9.06 -32.82 3.42
N TRP A 89 8.56 -33.75 2.61
CA TRP A 89 9.30 -34.95 2.24
C TRP A 89 10.57 -34.58 1.49
N ARG A 90 10.49 -33.71 0.48
CA ARG A 90 11.66 -33.25 -0.29
C ARG A 90 12.70 -32.53 0.57
N GLY A 91 12.28 -31.55 1.38
CA GLY A 91 13.20 -30.78 2.23
C GLY A 91 13.84 -31.57 3.36
N SER A 92 13.31 -32.77 3.69
CA SER A 92 13.93 -33.68 4.66
C SER A 92 15.09 -34.50 4.08
N PHE A 93 15.24 -34.55 2.75
CA PHE A 93 16.31 -35.26 2.05
C PHE A 93 17.36 -34.32 1.44
N ASP A 94 17.62 -33.18 2.11
CA ASP A 94 18.70 -32.24 1.81
C ASP A 94 18.56 -31.47 0.47
N ASP A 95 17.32 -31.23 0.03
CA ASP A 95 17.03 -30.32 -1.08
C ASP A 95 17.31 -28.85 -0.67
N THR A 96 18.21 -28.18 -1.39
CA THR A 96 18.68 -26.82 -1.09
C THR A 96 17.86 -25.72 -1.77
N THR A 97 16.79 -26.06 -2.48
CA THR A 97 15.99 -25.04 -3.17
C THR A 97 15.06 -24.31 -2.21
N ALA A 98 15.05 -22.98 -2.27
CA ALA A 98 14.21 -22.15 -1.40
C ALA A 98 12.75 -22.22 -1.87
N PHE A 99 11.95 -23.09 -1.24
CA PHE A 99 10.59 -23.39 -1.68
C PHE A 99 9.50 -22.42 -1.20
N SER A 100 9.84 -21.38 -0.43
CA SER A 100 8.81 -20.59 0.26
C SER A 100 9.10 -19.10 0.28
N ARG A 101 8.03 -18.32 0.08
CA ARG A 101 8.03 -16.85 0.16
C ARG A 101 8.53 -16.35 1.53
N ALA A 102 8.29 -17.12 2.59
CA ALA A 102 8.67 -16.80 3.96
C ALA A 102 9.97 -17.48 4.44
N GLY A 103 10.64 -18.31 3.62
CA GLY A 103 11.82 -19.07 4.11
C GLY A 103 11.47 -20.15 5.15
N LEU A 104 10.28 -20.76 5.03
CA LEU A 104 9.79 -21.87 5.83
C LEU A 104 10.74 -23.08 5.76
N ALA A 105 10.93 -23.71 6.93
CA ALA A 105 11.65 -24.98 7.02
C ALA A 105 10.69 -26.13 6.69
N CYS A 106 10.52 -26.40 5.41
CA CYS A 106 9.69 -27.52 4.94
C CYS A 106 10.40 -28.88 5.17
N LYS A 107 10.49 -29.31 6.42
CA LYS A 107 10.97 -30.65 6.82
C LYS A 107 9.94 -31.34 7.70
N VAL A 108 9.92 -32.68 7.70
CA VAL A 108 8.94 -33.50 8.45
C VAL A 108 8.97 -33.22 9.96
N PHE A 109 10.14 -32.88 10.51
CA PHE A 109 10.32 -32.55 11.93
C PHE A 109 10.86 -31.12 12.16
N ALA A 110 10.33 -30.15 11.43
CA ALA A 110 10.70 -28.74 11.58
C ALA A 110 9.53 -27.88 12.10
N LYS A 111 9.90 -26.84 12.86
CA LYS A 111 9.02 -25.71 13.19
C LYS A 111 8.98 -24.73 12.00
N ALA A 112 8.10 -23.72 12.04
CA ALA A 112 7.91 -22.76 10.95
C ALA A 112 7.52 -23.44 9.61
N GLN A 113 6.42 -24.19 9.62
CA GLN A 113 5.87 -24.87 8.44
C GLN A 113 4.73 -24.11 7.75
N ALA A 114 4.31 -22.98 8.33
CA ALA A 114 3.32 -22.08 7.74
C ALA A 114 3.64 -20.63 8.10
N ALA A 115 3.24 -19.70 7.24
CA ALA A 115 3.32 -18.27 7.50
C ALA A 115 2.11 -17.54 6.91
N ALA A 116 1.68 -16.49 7.60
CA ALA A 116 0.73 -15.52 7.09
C ALA A 116 1.48 -14.33 6.51
N HIS A 117 1.00 -13.86 5.36
CA HIS A 117 1.54 -12.70 4.65
C HIS A 117 0.53 -11.57 4.74
N CYS A 118 0.82 -10.61 5.61
CA CYS A 118 -0.09 -9.52 5.95
C CYS A 118 0.38 -8.22 5.31
N MET A 119 -0.51 -7.51 4.61
CA MET A 119 -0.22 -6.14 4.17
C MET A 119 -0.38 -5.20 5.36
N LYS A 120 0.59 -4.31 5.56
CA LYS A 120 0.53 -3.22 6.53
C LYS A 120 0.95 -1.92 5.86
N TYR A 121 0.47 -0.83 6.44
CA TYR A 121 0.64 0.50 5.92
C TYR A 121 1.48 1.32 6.89
N ASP A 122 2.33 2.18 6.34
CA ASP A 122 3.08 3.17 7.09
C ASP A 122 2.15 4.23 7.68
N ASP A 123 2.59 4.94 8.72
CA ASP A 123 1.82 6.02 9.33
C ASP A 123 1.69 7.23 8.38
N LEU A 124 2.60 7.34 7.40
CA LEU A 124 2.61 8.43 6.44
C LEU A 124 1.75 8.13 5.20
N TRP A 125 0.82 9.03 4.91
CA TRP A 125 -0.06 8.99 3.75
C TRP A 125 0.02 10.28 2.93
N TYR A 126 -0.14 10.17 1.62
CA TYR A 126 -0.15 11.30 0.70
C TYR A 126 -1.48 11.44 -0.02
N THR A 127 -1.90 12.68 -0.23
CA THR A 127 -3.01 13.00 -1.13
C THR A 127 -2.48 13.22 -2.54
N VAL A 128 -2.86 12.34 -3.46
CA VAL A 128 -2.52 12.47 -4.88
C VAL A 128 -3.66 13.17 -5.58
N ASN A 129 -3.47 14.44 -5.91
CA ASN A 129 -4.46 15.24 -6.63
C ASN A 129 -4.21 15.22 -8.13
N GLU A 130 -5.28 15.24 -8.91
CA GLU A 130 -5.19 15.50 -10.34
C GLU A 130 -5.09 17.00 -10.60
N LEU A 131 -4.06 17.39 -11.35
CA LEU A 131 -3.90 18.76 -11.81
C LEU A 131 -4.70 18.97 -13.08
N GLY A 132 -5.59 19.96 -13.06
CA GLY A 132 -6.39 20.38 -14.18
C GLY A 132 -5.62 21.31 -15.13
N ARG A 133 -6.38 22.01 -15.99
CA ARG A 133 -5.79 22.93 -16.96
C ARG A 133 -5.13 24.11 -16.24
N TRP A 134 -4.09 24.64 -16.87
CA TRP A 134 -3.46 25.88 -16.44
C TRP A 134 -4.32 27.06 -16.88
N GLU A 135 -4.39 28.08 -16.04
CA GLU A 135 -5.04 29.34 -16.32
C GLU A 135 -4.04 30.49 -16.10
N MET A 136 -4.07 31.48 -17.00
CA MET A 136 -3.26 32.69 -16.87
C MET A 136 -4.09 33.78 -16.24
N GLU A 137 -3.64 34.27 -15.09
CA GLU A 137 -4.20 35.44 -14.45
C GLU A 137 -3.23 36.62 -14.59
N PHE A 138 -3.70 37.73 -15.16
CA PHE A 138 -2.94 38.97 -15.25
C PHE A 138 -3.84 40.20 -15.09
N GLY A 139 -3.32 41.23 -14.41
CA GLY A 139 -3.96 42.53 -14.28
C GLY A 139 -3.26 43.58 -15.14
N ILE A 140 -4.01 44.32 -15.96
CA ILE A 140 -3.50 45.49 -16.68
C ILE A 140 -4.07 46.75 -16.02
N HIS A 141 -3.19 47.66 -15.59
CA HIS A 141 -3.60 48.97 -15.10
C HIS A 141 -3.26 50.03 -16.15
N VAL A 142 -4.31 50.69 -16.66
CA VAL A 142 -4.18 51.79 -17.63
C VAL A 142 -4.59 53.08 -16.92
N LYS A 143 -3.69 54.07 -16.91
CA LYS A 143 -4.02 55.40 -16.38
C LYS A 143 -4.43 56.30 -17.56
N PRO A 144 -5.70 56.71 -17.68
CA PRO A 144 -6.09 57.65 -18.72
C PRO A 144 -5.54 59.05 -18.40
N MET A 145 -5.00 59.74 -19.41
CA MET A 145 -4.71 61.16 -19.30
C MET A 145 -5.99 61.98 -19.55
N THR A 146 -6.45 62.71 -18.55
CA THR A 146 -7.47 63.76 -18.72
C THR A 146 -6.84 65.00 -19.35
N LYS A 147 -7.51 65.54 -20.39
CA LYS A 147 -7.14 66.79 -21.08
C LYS A 147 -7.34 68.02 -20.21
#